data_AF-A0A268U4T1-F1
#
_entry.id   AF-A0A268U4T1-F1
#
_cell.length_a   1.000
_cell.length_b   1.000
_cell.length_c   1.000
_cell.angle_alpha   90.00
_cell.angle_beta   90.00
_cell.angle_gamma   90.00
#
_symmetry.space_group_name_H-M   'P 1'
#
loop_
_entity.id
_entity.type
_entity.pdbx_description
1 polymer ?
#
loop_
_entity_poly.entity_id
_entity_poly.type
_entity_poly.pdbx_seq_one_letter_code
_entity_poly.pdbx_strand_id
1 'polypeptide(L)'
;MKRRAVCFEFDISLSLIDAYGNIRECIDIKANQPTSIPLPLKREVYKDNAQKSYYIYDGNGILQDFEIYIPPFVLNELIVNEYDSFLQTNQCKEEYQEIFTNTLKILNLNIKKKDYILHPQVIALEEFIIKKIPLKQPYQ
;
A
#
# COMPACT_ATOMS: atom_id res chain seq x y z
N MET A 1 8.50 13.79 -17.55
CA MET A 1 7.74 12.84 -16.72
C MET A 1 8.46 12.72 -15.38
N LYS A 2 7.75 12.86 -14.24
CA LYS A 2 8.36 12.66 -12.93
C LYS A 2 8.77 11.19 -12.77
N ARG A 3 9.89 10.94 -12.08
CA ARG A 3 10.41 9.60 -11.81
C ARG A 3 10.64 9.42 -10.32
N ARG A 4 10.61 8.18 -9.86
CA ARG A 4 10.88 7.79 -8.48
C ARG A 4 11.88 6.64 -8.45
N ALA A 5 12.78 6.63 -7.47
CA ALA A 5 13.66 5.49 -7.22
C ALA A 5 12.90 4.40 -6.44
N VAL A 6 13.00 3.16 -6.89
CA VAL A 6 12.47 1.97 -6.22
C VAL A 6 13.56 0.94 -6.01
N CYS A 7 13.45 0.12 -4.98
CA CYS A 7 14.39 -0.94 -4.67
C CYS A 7 13.63 -2.13 -4.09
N PHE A 8 13.78 -3.29 -4.73
CA PHE A 8 13.16 -4.55 -4.33
C PHE A 8 14.24 -5.49 -3.78
N GLU A 9 13.88 -6.40 -2.88
CA GLU A 9 14.83 -7.38 -2.33
C GLU A 9 15.18 -8.50 -3.35
N PHE A 10 14.43 -8.59 -4.44
CA PHE A 10 14.56 -9.60 -5.49
C PHE A 10 14.52 -8.97 -6.89
N ASP A 11 14.99 -9.71 -7.89
CA ASP A 11 14.89 -9.32 -9.29
C ASP A 11 13.42 -9.35 -9.73
N ILE A 12 12.94 -8.26 -10.33
CA ILE A 12 11.55 -8.12 -10.75
C ILE A 12 11.44 -7.35 -12.06
N SER A 13 10.56 -7.79 -12.95
CA SER A 13 10.15 -7.06 -14.15
C SER A 13 8.80 -6.42 -13.91
N LEU A 14 8.70 -5.09 -14.07
CA LEU A 14 7.46 -4.34 -13.93
C LEU A 14 7.00 -3.80 -15.28
N SER A 15 5.74 -4.06 -15.62
CA SER A 15 5.04 -3.47 -16.75
C SER A 15 4.12 -2.36 -16.25
N LEU A 16 4.32 -1.13 -16.72
CA LEU A 16 3.39 -0.03 -16.48
C LEU A 16 2.22 -0.14 -17.44
N ILE A 17 1.02 -0.35 -16.91
CA ILE A 17 -0.20 -0.58 -17.68
C ILE A 17 -1.13 0.63 -17.54
N ASP A 18 -1.71 1.07 -18.65
CA ASP A 18 -2.68 2.15 -18.67
C ASP A 18 -4.11 1.69 -18.28
N ALA A 19 -5.04 2.64 -18.26
CA ALA A 19 -6.44 2.39 -17.89
C ALA A 19 -7.18 1.42 -18.84
N TYR A 20 -6.64 1.18 -20.03
CA TYR A 20 -7.22 0.33 -21.07
C TYR A 20 -6.51 -1.03 -21.17
N GLY A 21 -5.51 -1.28 -20.32
CA GLY A 21 -4.74 -2.52 -20.34
C GLY A 21 -3.54 -2.51 -21.29
N ASN A 22 -3.20 -1.37 -21.91
CA ASN A 22 -2.04 -1.28 -22.78
C ASN A 22 -0.76 -1.11 -21.96
N ILE A 23 0.29 -1.80 -22.35
CA ILE A 23 1.62 -1.65 -21.75
C ILE A 23 2.26 -0.37 -22.29
N ARG A 24 2.64 0.53 -21.38
CA ARG A 24 3.34 1.77 -21.71
C ARG A 24 4.85 1.64 -21.62
N GLU A 25 5.34 0.92 -20.61
CA GLU A 25 6.76 0.76 -20.35
C GLU A 25 7.01 -0.55 -19.60
N CYS A 26 8.08 -1.26 -19.93
CA CYS A 26 8.56 -2.41 -19.17
C CYS A 26 9.92 -2.06 -18.57
N ILE A 27 10.12 -2.41 -17.30
CA ILE A 27 11.33 -2.05 -16.56
C ILE A 27 11.77 -3.25 -15.75
N ASP A 28 13.00 -3.69 -16.00
CA ASP A 28 13.66 -4.68 -15.16
C ASP A 28 14.39 -3.99 -14.00
N ILE A 29 14.12 -4.46 -12.79
CA ILE A 29 14.70 -3.96 -11.55
C ILE A 29 15.51 -5.09 -10.94
N LYS A 30 16.78 -4.80 -10.67
CA LYS A 30 17.69 -5.74 -10.01
C LYS A 30 17.55 -5.67 -8.49
N ALA A 31 17.67 -6.83 -7.85
CA ALA A 31 17.61 -6.98 -6.41
C ALA A 31 18.59 -6.02 -5.73
N ASN A 32 18.11 -5.32 -4.71
CA ASN A 32 18.86 -4.37 -3.88
C ASN A 32 19.53 -3.22 -4.66
N GLN A 33 19.08 -2.96 -5.89
CA GLN A 33 19.58 -1.86 -6.73
C GLN A 33 18.49 -0.80 -6.93
N PRO A 34 18.71 0.43 -6.44
CA PRO A 34 17.80 1.53 -6.69
C PRO A 34 17.64 1.79 -8.19
N THR A 35 16.43 1.61 -8.70
CA THR A 35 16.08 1.81 -10.10
C THR A 35 15.12 2.97 -10.22
N SER A 36 15.43 3.93 -11.11
CA SER A 36 14.55 5.05 -11.38
C SER A 36 13.44 4.62 -12.33
N ILE A 37 12.18 4.77 -11.94
CA ILE A 37 11.01 4.42 -12.75
C ILE A 37 10.07 5.62 -12.92
N PRO A 38 9.28 5.67 -14.00
CA PRO A 38 8.17 6.62 -14.15
C PRO A 38 7.23 6.60 -12.95
N LEU A 39 6.78 7.78 -12.52
CA LEU A 39 5.55 7.83 -11.73
C LEU A 39 4.35 7.49 -12.64
N PRO A 40 3.46 6.56 -12.21
CA PRO A 40 2.20 6.30 -12.89
C PRO A 40 1.36 7.58 -13.00
N LEU A 41 0.76 7.81 -14.16
CA LEU A 41 -0.29 8.81 -14.35
C LEU A 41 -1.61 8.30 -13.76
N LYS A 42 -2.62 9.16 -13.74
CA LYS A 42 -3.94 8.82 -13.21
C LYS A 42 -4.49 7.59 -13.94
N ARG A 43 -4.83 6.54 -13.18
CA ARG A 43 -5.33 5.23 -13.65
C ARG A 43 -4.30 4.30 -14.29
N GLU A 44 -3.01 4.56 -14.10
CA GLU A 44 -1.95 3.62 -14.47
C GLU A 44 -1.51 2.80 -13.25
N VAL A 45 -1.05 1.57 -13.48
CA VAL A 45 -0.57 0.67 -12.43
C VAL A 45 0.60 -0.16 -12.94
N TYR A 46 1.60 -0.40 -12.08
CA TYR A 46 2.63 -1.37 -12.41
C TYR A 46 2.16 -2.78 -12.10
N LYS A 47 2.45 -3.73 -12.99
CA LYS A 47 2.25 -5.15 -12.73
C LYS A 47 3.52 -5.95 -12.98
N ASP A 48 3.73 -6.98 -12.17
CA ASP A 48 4.76 -7.97 -12.45
C ASP A 48 4.30 -9.08 -13.41
N ASN A 49 5.19 -10.02 -13.68
CA ASN A 49 4.91 -11.18 -14.52
C ASN A 49 3.81 -12.10 -13.95
N ALA A 50 3.56 -12.04 -12.64
CA ALA A 50 2.50 -12.78 -11.95
C ALA A 50 1.18 -11.98 -11.87
N GLN A 51 1.08 -10.83 -12.56
CA GLN A 51 -0.06 -9.91 -12.54
C GLN A 51 -0.32 -9.24 -11.18
N LYS A 52 0.62 -9.30 -10.24
CA LYS A 52 0.55 -8.59 -8.97
C LYS A 52 0.69 -7.10 -9.23
N SER A 53 -0.17 -6.30 -8.59
CA SER A 53 -0.24 -4.85 -8.83
C SER A 53 0.57 -4.06 -7.79
N TYR A 54 1.34 -3.09 -8.28
CA TYR A 54 2.22 -2.22 -7.49
C TYR A 54 1.77 -0.77 -7.64
N TYR A 55 1.41 -0.14 -6.52
CA TYR A 55 0.91 1.24 -6.47
C TYR A 55 2.03 2.17 -6.03
N ILE A 56 2.59 2.90 -6.99
CA ILE A 56 3.79 3.70 -6.80
C ILE A 56 3.40 5.18 -6.81
N TYR A 57 3.52 5.81 -5.66
CA TYR A 57 3.14 7.22 -5.46
C TYR A 57 4.36 8.15 -5.48
N ASP A 58 4.12 9.46 -5.61
CA ASP A 58 5.16 10.48 -5.45
C ASP A 58 5.68 10.52 -4.00
N GLY A 59 6.92 10.94 -3.78
CA GLY A 59 7.53 11.01 -2.45
C GLY A 59 9.06 11.12 -2.47
N ASN A 60 9.66 11.20 -1.28
CA ASN A 60 11.07 11.54 -1.10
C ASN A 60 11.89 10.34 -0.61
N GLY A 61 12.82 9.85 -1.42
CA GLY A 61 13.72 8.75 -1.08
C GLY A 61 13.58 7.56 -2.04
N ILE A 62 14.10 6.40 -1.63
CA ILE A 62 14.03 5.15 -2.39
C ILE A 62 12.87 4.33 -1.83
N LEU A 63 11.86 4.08 -2.67
CA LEU A 63 10.74 3.21 -2.34
C LEU A 63 11.23 1.78 -2.19
N GLN A 64 11.23 1.27 -0.97
CA GLN A 64 11.56 -0.13 -0.70
C GLN A 64 10.27 -0.95 -0.70
N ASP A 65 10.29 -2.06 -1.44
CA ASP A 65 9.19 -3.03 -1.33
C ASP A 65 9.36 -3.82 -0.03
N PHE A 66 8.43 -3.61 0.89
CA PHE A 66 8.19 -4.53 1.98
C PHE A 66 6.89 -5.24 1.64
N GLU A 67 6.99 -6.47 1.12
CA GLU A 67 5.81 -7.29 0.92
C GLU A 67 5.27 -7.74 2.27
N ILE A 68 4.41 -6.90 2.84
CA ILE A 68 3.59 -7.24 3.98
C ILE A 68 2.30 -7.79 3.40
N TYR A 69 2.20 -9.11 3.33
CA TYR A 69 0.98 -9.79 2.89
C TYR A 69 -0.20 -9.36 3.75
N ILE A 70 -1.31 -9.00 3.11
CA ILE A 70 -2.59 -8.78 3.78
C ILE A 70 -3.57 -9.76 3.17
N PRO A 71 -4.13 -10.68 3.98
CA PRO A 71 -5.17 -11.56 3.50
C PRO A 71 -6.31 -10.75 2.86
N PRO A 72 -6.89 -11.20 1.73
CA PRO A 72 -8.05 -10.55 1.15
C PRO A 72 -9.18 -10.44 2.16
N PHE A 73 -9.74 -9.25 2.31
CA PHE A 73 -10.89 -9.03 3.19
C PHE A 73 -11.96 -8.17 2.52
N VAL A 74 -13.21 -8.38 2.92
CA VAL A 74 -14.33 -7.54 2.50
C VAL A 74 -14.44 -6.39 3.49
N LEU A 75 -14.26 -5.17 3.01
CA LEU A 75 -14.50 -3.99 3.83
C LEU A 75 -16.00 -3.89 4.15
N ASN A 76 -16.36 -4.12 5.41
CA ASN A 76 -17.71 -4.01 5.93
C ASN A 76 -17.68 -3.44 7.35
N GLU A 77 -18.85 -3.09 7.88
CA GLU A 77 -18.96 -2.45 9.20
C GLU A 77 -18.41 -3.32 10.33
N LEU A 78 -18.54 -4.64 10.24
CA LEU A 78 -18.01 -5.59 11.22
C LEU A 78 -16.48 -5.52 11.30
N ILE A 79 -15.79 -5.61 10.16
CA ILE A 79 -14.33 -5.54 10.10
C ILE A 79 -13.81 -4.21 10.62
N VAL A 80 -14.54 -3.12 10.35
CA VAL A 80 -14.16 -1.79 10.80
C VAL A 80 -14.30 -1.68 12.32
N ASN A 81 -15.42 -2.13 12.89
CA ASN A 81 -15.62 -2.10 14.34
C ASN A 81 -14.60 -2.97 15.06
N GLU A 82 -14.23 -4.13 14.51
CA GLU A 82 -13.19 -4.97 15.12
C GLU A 82 -11.79 -4.40 14.96
N TYR A 83 -11.53 -3.67 13.87
CA TYR A 83 -10.28 -2.92 13.75
C TYR A 83 -10.20 -1.80 14.79
N ASP A 84 -11.28 -1.07 15.04
CA ASP A 84 -11.34 -0.05 16.09
C ASP A 84 -11.09 -0.65 17.48
N SER A 85 -11.73 -1.78 17.79
CA SER A 85 -11.48 -2.55 19.02
C SER A 85 -10.02 -2.99 19.13
N PHE A 86 -9.44 -3.48 18.02
CA PHE A 86 -8.04 -3.86 17.95
C PHE A 86 -7.09 -2.69 18.19
N LEU A 87 -7.36 -1.51 17.64
CA LEU A 87 -6.57 -0.31 17.88
C LEU A 87 -6.60 0.11 19.37
N GLN A 88 -7.72 -0.11 20.06
CA GLN A 88 -7.89 0.26 21.48
C GLN A 88 -7.32 -0.77 22.44
N THR A 89 -7.47 -2.06 22.13
CA THR A 89 -7.23 -3.16 23.08
C THR A 89 -6.10 -4.09 22.67
N ASN A 90 -5.63 -3.99 21.42
CA ASN A 90 -4.70 -4.93 20.78
C ASN A 90 -5.24 -6.38 20.74
N GLN A 91 -6.57 -6.54 20.80
CA GLN A 91 -7.25 -7.83 20.72
C GLN A 91 -8.27 -7.80 19.57
N CYS A 92 -8.37 -8.90 18.85
CA CYS A 92 -9.39 -9.13 17.83
C CYS A 92 -9.63 -10.63 17.64
N LYS A 93 -10.62 -10.98 16.81
CA LYS A 93 -10.84 -12.38 16.42
C LYS A 93 -9.62 -12.91 15.66
N GLU A 94 -9.34 -14.19 15.86
CA GLU A 94 -8.19 -14.86 15.25
C GLU A 94 -8.20 -14.72 13.71
N GLU A 95 -9.38 -14.79 13.08
CA GLU A 95 -9.53 -14.59 11.63
C GLU A 95 -9.13 -13.19 11.12
N TYR A 96 -9.04 -12.18 11.99
CA TYR A 96 -8.67 -10.81 11.63
C TYR A 96 -7.29 -10.39 12.12
N GLN A 97 -6.66 -11.18 13.00
CA GLN A 97 -5.39 -10.84 13.62
C GLN A 97 -4.30 -10.54 12.60
N GLU A 98 -4.17 -11.37 11.56
CA GLU A 98 -3.18 -11.17 10.51
C GLU A 98 -3.46 -9.90 9.69
N ILE A 99 -4.71 -9.72 9.25
CA ILE A 99 -5.14 -8.54 8.47
C ILE A 99 -4.82 -7.26 9.25
N PHE A 100 -5.22 -7.20 10.51
CA PHE A 100 -5.13 -5.99 11.32
C PHE A 100 -3.68 -5.69 11.72
N THR A 101 -2.91 -6.70 12.09
CA THR A 101 -1.49 -6.56 12.43
C THR A 101 -0.68 -6.07 11.23
N ASN A 102 -0.93 -6.65 10.05
CA ASN A 102 -0.21 -6.29 8.84
C ASN A 102 -0.63 -4.92 8.30
N THR A 103 -1.91 -4.56 8.40
CA THR A 103 -2.40 -3.20 8.17
C THR A 103 -1.70 -2.19 9.08
N LEU A 104 -1.63 -2.44 10.40
CA LEU A 104 -0.94 -1.56 11.34
C LEU A 104 0.56 -1.40 11.04
N LYS A 105 1.25 -2.47 10.62
CA LYS A 105 2.66 -2.38 10.23
C LYS A 105 2.84 -1.43 9.05
N ILE A 106 1.99 -1.54 8.03
CA ILE A 106 1.99 -0.68 6.85
C ILE A 106 1.70 0.77 7.25
N LEU A 107 0.66 1.03 8.05
CA LEU A 107 0.35 2.38 8.54
C LEU A 107 1.48 2.98 9.40
N ASN A 108 2.11 2.19 10.25
CA ASN A 108 3.26 2.64 11.05
C ASN A 108 4.48 2.98 10.18
N LEU A 109 4.69 2.26 9.08
CA LEU A 109 5.69 2.65 8.09
C LEU A 109 5.31 3.98 7.43
N ASN A 110 4.01 4.25 7.21
CA ASN A 110 3.50 5.53 6.68
C ASN A 110 3.84 6.70 7.58
N ILE A 111 3.47 6.56 8.85
CA ILE A 111 3.64 7.59 9.88
C ILE A 111 5.12 7.90 10.07
N LYS A 112 6.00 6.88 9.97
CA LYS A 112 7.46 7.05 10.03
C LYS A 112 8.06 7.66 8.76
N LYS A 113 7.24 8.04 7.76
CA LYS A 113 7.65 8.53 6.44
C LYS A 113 8.70 7.64 5.79
N LYS A 114 8.58 6.33 5.99
CA LYS A 114 9.37 5.38 5.22
C LYS A 114 8.71 5.24 3.86
N ASP A 115 9.50 5.09 2.81
CA ASP A 115 8.99 4.94 1.46
C ASP A 115 8.68 3.46 1.22
N TYR A 116 7.40 3.08 1.22
CA TYR A 116 6.95 1.71 0.92
C TYR A 116 5.62 1.75 0.14
N ILE A 117 5.28 0.61 -0.47
CA ILE A 117 4.11 0.47 -1.34
C ILE A 117 2.86 0.23 -0.48
N LEU A 118 1.86 1.09 -0.62
CA LEU A 118 0.58 0.96 0.08
C LEU A 118 -0.37 0.04 -0.70
N HIS A 119 -0.82 -1.04 -0.05
CA HIS A 119 -1.85 -1.90 -0.61
C HIS A 119 -3.20 -1.13 -0.71
N PRO A 120 -3.93 -1.19 -1.84
CA PRO A 120 -5.17 -0.41 -2.02
C PRO A 120 -6.23 -0.66 -0.95
N GLN A 121 -6.30 -1.88 -0.43
CA GLN A 121 -7.25 -2.23 0.63
C GLN A 121 -6.87 -1.56 1.97
N VAL A 122 -5.59 -1.29 2.22
CA VAL A 122 -5.14 -0.51 3.39
C VAL A 122 -5.56 0.94 3.26
N ILE A 123 -5.38 1.53 2.07
CA ILE A 123 -5.83 2.90 1.79
C ILE A 123 -7.35 3.00 1.99
N ALA A 124 -8.12 2.05 1.44
CA ALA A 124 -9.57 2.05 1.59
C ALA A 124 -10.02 1.90 3.06
N LEU A 125 -9.34 1.06 3.83
CA LEU A 125 -9.62 0.88 5.26
C LEU A 125 -9.25 2.15 6.06
N GLU A 126 -8.07 2.72 5.82
CA GLU A 126 -7.60 3.97 6.46
C GLU A 126 -8.57 5.14 6.16
N GLU A 127 -8.94 5.33 4.89
CA GLU A 127 -9.91 6.37 4.51
C GLU A 127 -11.27 6.16 5.18
N PHE A 128 -11.72 4.92 5.32
CA PHE A 128 -13.01 4.62 5.93
C PHE A 128 -12.98 4.88 7.44
N ILE A 129 -11.92 4.49 8.13
CA ILE A 129 -11.73 4.77 9.57
C ILE A 129 -11.70 6.28 9.80
N ILE A 130 -10.93 7.03 9.00
CA ILE A 130 -10.86 8.50 9.09
C ILE A 130 -12.24 9.13 8.84
N LYS A 131 -13.02 8.63 7.87
CA LYS A 131 -14.38 9.13 7.59
C LYS A 131 -15.39 8.77 8.68
N LYS A 132 -15.20 7.64 9.39
CA LYS A 132 -16.06 7.22 10.51
C LYS A 132 -15.78 8.01 11.79
N ILE A 133 -14.59 8.59 11.95
CA ILE A 133 -14.33 9.59 12.99
C ILE A 133 -15.14 10.84 12.58
N PRO A 134 -16.28 11.16 13.22
CA PRO A 134 -16.72 12.54 13.14
C PRO A 134 -15.57 13.34 13.71
N LEU A 135 -15.11 14.37 13.00
CA LEU A 135 -14.19 15.37 13.54
C LEU A 135 -14.78 15.90 14.85
N LYS A 136 -14.53 15.22 15.97
CA LYS A 136 -14.52 15.84 17.27
C LYS A 136 -13.30 16.72 17.20
N GLN A 137 -13.60 17.99 16.97
CA GLN A 137 -12.67 19.09 16.84
C GLN A 137 -11.53 18.95 17.86
N PRO A 138 -10.30 19.30 17.47
CA PRO A 138 -9.16 19.23 18.37
C PRO A 138 -9.36 20.25 19.49
N TYR A 139 -9.06 19.85 20.72
CA TYR A 139 -8.72 20.70 21.86
C TYR A 139 -9.60 21.94 22.11
N GLN A 140 -10.47 21.84 23.11
CA GLN A 140 -10.67 22.91 24.09
C GLN A 140 -10.24 22.42 25.46
#